data_AF-A0A9W8UPV3-F1
#
_entry.id   AF-A0A9W8UPV3-F1
#
_cell.length_a   1.000
_cell.length_b   1.000
_cell.length_c   1.000
_cell.angle_alpha   90.00
_cell.angle_beta   90.00
_cell.angle_gamma   90.00
#
_symmetry.space_group_name_H-M   'P 1'
#
loop_
_entity.id
_entity.type
_entity.pdbx_description
1 polymer ?
#
loop_
_entity_poly.entity_id
_entity_poly.type
_entity_poly.pdbx_seq_one_letter_code
_entity_poly.pdbx_strand_id
1 'polypeptide(L)'
;MNVGVQLKRDLLRWLAWDTMDGGLLSQPVLFPMGTDYDFLPSLRRGQYSTLSRAGNMSSALFWGSREQVHLAVRNAMESVDINSANSLLDVLAADAIAEEEASTVLAFYNATTIAKKYPKLVLDKNKHQFGALRNELINAHLQSSWQNSYALGIDVVKPFPEHMTAMVRNATALAEALASCPPTPLAGSCPPNLPKCGPCGATTPLVVKTPKAFMNESNVFTIGVVPHPWTRTVLASMEEGFNATVIRDSERDGWLYSVTASLLGGHRSRYSQVLQFKKAVSGDTADTRSLWFTAEDPFPTELDWYFGFAIPQKLIDDGRSESPVPSDHINDKDRPDLAYGPKATSETERERELAILDRAKEAVIAVPRDAVAGTTETMRRRASLEAWHMADTEAWRFTRATHDRRTLERKQWEDMAKYTEKQRLISDAGWMPGMNVTGGNRRKEAERKAKARD
;
A
#
# COMPACT_ATOMS: atom_id res chain seq x y z
N MET A 1 37.74 -10.90 19.49
CA MET A 1 38.18 -10.27 18.23
C MET A 1 38.10 -8.75 18.40
N ASN A 2 39.17 -8.02 18.10
CA ASN A 2 39.18 -6.56 18.12
C ASN A 2 38.86 -6.06 16.71
N VAL A 3 37.58 -6.03 16.37
CA VAL A 3 37.08 -5.77 15.02
C VAL A 3 36.72 -4.29 14.86
N GLY A 4 37.01 -3.69 13.71
CA GLY A 4 36.61 -2.31 13.39
C GLY A 4 35.10 -2.09 13.55
N VAL A 5 34.69 -0.88 13.93
CA VAL A 5 33.29 -0.53 14.23
C VAL A 5 32.34 -0.81 13.05
N GLN A 6 32.81 -0.61 11.82
CA GLN A 6 32.03 -0.84 10.60
C GLN A 6 31.78 -2.34 10.36
N LEU A 7 32.84 -3.17 10.42
CA LEU A 7 32.70 -4.61 10.29
C LEU A 7 31.88 -5.21 11.43
N LYS A 8 32.02 -4.72 12.67
CA LYS A 8 31.16 -5.14 13.79
C LYS A 8 29.68 -4.91 13.48
N ARG A 9 29.32 -3.74 12.91
CA ARG A 9 27.93 -3.43 12.55
C ARG A 9 27.44 -4.34 11.43
N ASP A 10 28.27 -4.58 10.43
CA ASP A 10 27.91 -5.43 9.29
C ASP A 10 27.74 -6.89 9.72
N LEU A 11 28.69 -7.42 10.49
CA LEU A 11 28.62 -8.78 11.06
C LEU A 11 27.35 -8.98 11.90
N LEU A 12 27.00 -8.02 12.76
CA LEU A 12 25.76 -8.09 13.53
C LEU A 12 24.51 -8.12 12.65
N ARG A 13 24.51 -7.43 11.50
CA ARG A 13 23.39 -7.48 10.54
C ARG A 13 23.26 -8.85 9.88
N TRP A 14 24.38 -9.44 9.48
CA TRP A 14 24.41 -10.77 8.87
C TRP A 14 24.04 -11.87 9.88
N LEU A 15 24.52 -11.76 11.12
CA LEU A 15 24.12 -12.67 12.21
C LEU A 15 22.62 -12.55 12.51
N ALA A 16 22.09 -11.33 12.56
CA ALA A 16 20.65 -11.13 12.72
C ALA A 16 19.87 -11.77 11.57
N TRP A 17 20.37 -11.67 10.34
CA TRP A 17 19.75 -12.32 9.19
C TRP A 17 19.77 -13.85 9.28
N ASP A 18 20.89 -14.44 9.72
CA ASP A 18 21.01 -15.88 9.96
C ASP A 18 20.03 -16.35 11.05
N THR A 19 19.86 -15.58 12.13
CA THR A 19 18.88 -15.91 13.19
C THR A 19 17.42 -15.81 12.75
N MET A 20 17.14 -15.14 11.64
CA MET A 20 15.80 -15.06 11.03
C MET A 20 15.56 -16.17 9.99
N ASP A 21 16.43 -17.19 9.95
CA ASP A 21 16.37 -18.32 9.02
C ASP A 21 16.39 -17.91 7.53
N GLY A 22 17.16 -16.87 7.19
CA GLY A 22 17.32 -16.37 5.83
C GLY A 22 16.28 -15.32 5.44
N GLY A 23 15.86 -15.29 4.18
CA GLY A 23 14.88 -14.29 3.71
C GLY A 23 15.53 -13.11 3.01
N LEU A 24 15.09 -11.89 3.35
CA LEU A 24 15.59 -10.63 2.79
C LEU A 24 16.36 -9.85 3.87
N LEU A 25 17.57 -9.41 3.53
CA LEU A 25 18.32 -8.43 4.34
C LEU A 25 18.38 -7.11 3.58
N SER A 26 17.60 -6.13 4.03
CA SER A 26 17.55 -4.79 3.42
C SER A 26 18.15 -3.71 4.32
N GLN A 27 18.55 -2.59 3.70
CA GLN A 27 18.84 -1.35 4.42
C GLN A 27 17.53 -0.60 4.68
N PRO A 28 17.41 0.12 5.81
CA PRO A 28 16.18 0.83 6.20
C PRO A 28 15.86 2.05 5.31
N VAL A 29 16.72 2.35 4.32
CA VAL A 29 16.57 3.46 3.37
C VAL A 29 16.37 2.98 1.93
N LEU A 30 16.07 1.69 1.75
CA LEU A 30 15.74 1.08 0.47
C LEU A 30 14.24 0.80 0.43
N PHE A 31 13.56 1.30 -0.60
CA PHE A 31 12.11 1.19 -0.72
C PHE A 31 11.69 0.73 -2.12
N PRO A 32 10.65 -0.09 -2.25
CA PRO A 32 10.00 -0.35 -3.53
C PRO A 32 9.17 0.88 -3.92
N MET A 33 9.54 1.54 -5.01
CA MET A 33 8.88 2.73 -5.56
C MET A 33 8.65 2.53 -7.06
N GLY A 34 7.53 1.89 -7.39
CA GLY A 34 7.13 1.59 -8.77
C GLY A 34 6.32 0.30 -8.84
N THR A 35 5.71 0.05 -9.99
CA THR A 35 5.01 -1.21 -10.25
C THR A 35 5.95 -2.25 -10.82
N ASP A 36 6.00 -3.40 -10.17
CA ASP A 36 6.73 -4.58 -10.61
C ASP A 36 5.85 -5.81 -10.43
N TYR A 37 5.75 -6.62 -11.49
CA TYR A 37 4.95 -7.84 -11.49
C TYR A 37 5.81 -9.11 -11.38
N ASP A 38 7.14 -8.98 -11.45
CA ASP A 38 8.05 -10.11 -11.52
C ASP A 38 9.01 -10.17 -10.34
N PHE A 39 9.80 -9.10 -10.11
CA PHE A 39 10.89 -9.14 -9.13
C PHE A 39 10.39 -8.98 -7.68
N LEU A 40 9.53 -8.02 -7.34
CA LEU A 40 8.97 -7.93 -5.99
C LEU A 40 8.14 -9.16 -5.58
N PRO A 41 7.27 -9.72 -6.45
CA PRO A 41 6.58 -10.97 -6.14
C PRO A 41 7.53 -12.17 -5.99
N SER A 42 8.64 -12.24 -6.73
CA SER A 42 9.63 -13.31 -6.56
C SER A 42 10.31 -13.24 -5.19
N LEU A 43 10.65 -12.03 -4.72
CA LEU A 43 11.18 -11.83 -3.38
C LEU A 43 10.17 -12.23 -2.30
N ARG A 44 8.88 -11.92 -2.48
CA ARG A 44 7.81 -12.28 -1.52
C ARG A 44 7.57 -13.79 -1.41
N ARG A 45 7.81 -14.57 -2.48
CA ARG A 45 7.66 -16.03 -2.46
C ARG A 45 8.65 -16.73 -1.54
N GLY A 46 9.79 -16.11 -1.22
CA GLY A 46 10.78 -16.67 -0.30
C GLY A 46 11.56 -17.88 -0.86
N GLN A 47 11.45 -18.15 -2.15
CA GLN A 47 12.15 -19.26 -2.81
C GLN A 47 13.42 -18.75 -3.47
N TYR A 48 14.55 -18.86 -2.77
CA TYR A 48 15.85 -18.39 -3.24
C TYR A 48 16.75 -19.58 -3.60
N SER A 49 17.12 -19.68 -4.87
CA SER A 49 18.03 -20.73 -5.35
C SER A 49 19.49 -20.45 -5.01
N THR A 50 19.86 -19.19 -4.87
CA THR A 50 21.23 -18.70 -4.64
C THR A 50 21.22 -17.56 -3.63
N LEU A 51 22.34 -17.40 -2.91
CA LEU A 51 22.59 -16.20 -2.12
C LEU A 51 22.93 -15.08 -3.09
N SER A 52 22.10 -14.05 -3.13
CA SER A 52 22.20 -13.01 -4.13
C SER A 52 22.16 -11.61 -3.51
N ARG A 53 22.71 -10.64 -4.22
CA ARG A 53 22.67 -9.23 -3.86
C ARG A 53 22.24 -8.35 -5.03
N ALA A 54 21.56 -7.26 -4.71
CA ALA A 54 21.19 -6.26 -5.70
C ALA A 54 22.45 -5.51 -6.18
N GLY A 55 22.70 -5.57 -7.49
CA GLY A 55 23.81 -4.89 -8.13
C GLY A 55 23.68 -3.37 -8.09
N ASN A 56 24.80 -2.65 -8.16
CA ASN A 56 24.85 -1.17 -8.15
C ASN A 56 24.20 -0.48 -6.93
N MET A 57 23.87 -1.21 -5.85
CA MET A 57 23.21 -0.66 -4.66
C MET A 57 24.05 -0.71 -3.38
N SER A 58 25.37 -0.90 -3.45
CA SER A 58 26.28 -0.86 -2.28
C SER A 58 25.75 -1.66 -1.08
N SER A 59 25.36 -2.92 -1.32
CA SER A 59 24.90 -3.83 -0.25
C SER A 59 23.60 -3.37 0.43
N ALA A 60 22.70 -2.76 -0.33
CA ALA A 60 21.40 -2.33 0.17
C ALA A 60 20.39 -3.47 0.32
N LEU A 61 20.51 -4.53 -0.47
CA LEU A 61 19.60 -5.67 -0.48
C LEU A 61 20.34 -6.98 -0.75
N PHE A 62 20.04 -7.97 0.08
CA PHE A 62 20.44 -9.36 -0.10
C PHE A 62 19.22 -10.27 0.05
N TRP A 63 19.24 -11.42 -0.61
CA TRP A 63 18.26 -12.49 -0.45
C TRP A 63 18.93 -13.86 -0.53
N GLY A 64 18.40 -14.82 0.22
CA GLY A 64 18.99 -16.16 0.29
C GLY A 64 18.21 -17.08 1.23
N SER A 65 18.36 -18.38 1.01
CA SER A 65 17.84 -19.41 1.90
C SER A 65 18.64 -19.49 3.20
N ARG A 66 18.05 -20.10 4.23
CA ARG A 66 18.68 -20.33 5.53
C ARG A 66 20.07 -20.93 5.41
N GLU A 67 20.20 -22.02 4.65
CA GLU A 67 21.43 -22.79 4.53
C GLU A 67 22.55 -21.95 3.92
N GLN A 68 22.20 -21.13 2.94
CA GLN A 68 23.15 -20.27 2.23
C GLN A 68 23.65 -19.12 3.11
N VAL A 69 22.74 -18.46 3.83
CA VAL A 69 23.10 -17.37 4.75
C VAL A 69 23.98 -17.91 5.88
N HIS A 70 23.59 -19.05 6.47
CA HIS A 70 24.35 -19.68 7.54
C HIS A 70 25.77 -20.06 7.11
N LEU A 71 25.91 -20.64 5.92
CA LEU A 71 27.21 -21.00 5.36
C LEU A 71 28.08 -19.76 5.11
N ALA A 72 27.51 -18.68 4.55
CA ALA A 72 28.24 -17.44 4.31
C ALA A 72 28.75 -16.82 5.63
N VAL A 73 27.90 -16.77 6.66
CA VAL A 73 28.29 -16.24 7.98
C VAL A 73 29.38 -17.10 8.61
N ARG A 74 29.24 -18.43 8.57
CA ARG A 74 30.25 -19.35 9.12
C ARG A 74 31.60 -19.19 8.41
N ASN A 75 31.61 -19.20 7.07
CA ASN A 75 32.82 -19.06 6.28
C ASN A 75 33.51 -17.71 6.55
N ALA A 76 32.75 -16.63 6.71
CA ALA A 76 33.31 -15.34 7.06
C ALA A 76 33.95 -15.34 8.47
N MET A 77 33.30 -16.00 9.44
CA MET A 77 33.80 -16.10 10.83
C MET A 77 35.05 -16.98 10.97
N GLU A 78 35.20 -17.98 10.11
CA GLU A 78 36.36 -18.88 10.07
C GLU A 78 37.54 -18.30 9.27
N SER A 79 37.33 -17.18 8.56
CA SER A 79 38.38 -16.55 7.77
C SER A 79 39.43 -15.86 8.64
N VAL A 80 40.69 -16.03 8.24
CA VAL A 80 41.85 -15.39 8.86
C VAL A 80 41.82 -13.87 8.65
N ASP A 81 41.22 -13.40 7.55
CA ASP A 81 41.22 -12.00 7.12
C ASP A 81 40.13 -11.14 7.78
N ILE A 82 39.28 -11.75 8.62
CA ILE A 82 38.19 -11.04 9.32
C ILE A 82 38.69 -9.88 10.19
N ASN A 83 39.91 -9.96 10.73
CA ASN A 83 40.44 -8.90 11.59
C ASN A 83 40.88 -7.66 10.80
N SER A 84 41.10 -7.77 9.48
CA SER A 84 41.54 -6.69 8.59
C SER A 84 40.44 -6.15 7.67
N ALA A 85 39.30 -6.83 7.58
CA ALA A 85 38.20 -6.46 6.70
C ALA A 85 37.34 -5.29 7.23
N ASN A 86 36.73 -4.55 6.31
CA ASN A 86 35.77 -3.47 6.66
C ASN A 86 34.31 -3.93 6.53
N SER A 87 34.07 -4.97 5.72
CA SER A 87 32.76 -5.55 5.40
C SER A 87 32.84 -7.07 5.34
N LEU A 88 31.74 -7.77 5.62
CA LEU A 88 31.70 -9.23 5.46
C LEU A 88 31.98 -9.64 4.00
N LEU A 89 31.60 -8.78 3.05
CA LEU A 89 31.84 -9.00 1.63
C LEU A 89 33.32 -9.00 1.25
N ASP A 90 34.18 -8.34 2.03
CA ASP A 90 35.62 -8.30 1.76
C ASP A 90 36.27 -9.66 2.11
N VAL A 91 35.59 -10.46 2.93
CA VAL A 91 36.07 -11.74 3.47
C VAL A 91 35.52 -12.92 2.67
N LEU A 92 34.34 -12.77 2.08
CA LEU A 92 33.69 -13.81 1.30
C LEU A 92 34.36 -13.99 -0.07
N ALA A 93 34.36 -15.22 -0.57
CA ALA A 93 34.81 -15.50 -1.93
C ALA A 93 33.96 -14.73 -2.95
N ALA A 94 34.57 -14.33 -4.06
CA ALA A 94 33.93 -13.47 -5.07
C ALA A 94 32.67 -14.12 -5.71
N ASP A 95 32.60 -15.45 -5.71
CA ASP A 95 31.49 -16.27 -6.22
C ASP A 95 30.50 -16.71 -5.14
N ALA A 96 30.75 -16.38 -3.87
CA ALA A 96 29.88 -16.77 -2.76
C ALA A 96 28.51 -16.07 -2.79
N ILE A 97 28.41 -14.92 -3.46
CA ILE A 97 27.18 -14.14 -3.59
C ILE A 97 27.00 -13.77 -5.06
N ALA A 98 25.90 -14.21 -5.66
CA ALA A 98 25.52 -13.81 -7.01
C ALA A 98 25.11 -12.33 -7.03
N GLU A 99 25.68 -11.56 -7.95
CA GLU A 99 25.22 -10.19 -8.21
C GLU A 99 24.14 -10.23 -9.29
N GLU A 100 22.93 -9.84 -8.91
CA GLU A 100 21.80 -9.74 -9.83
C GLU A 100 21.50 -8.27 -10.14
N GLU A 101 21.04 -7.98 -11.36
CA GLU A 101 20.71 -6.62 -11.76
C GLU A 101 19.61 -6.04 -10.84
N ALA A 102 19.87 -4.88 -10.25
CA ALA A 102 18.88 -4.24 -9.39
C ALA A 102 17.69 -3.76 -10.23
N SER A 103 16.49 -4.23 -9.86
CA SER A 103 15.24 -3.76 -10.46
C SER A 103 15.12 -2.24 -10.38
N THR A 104 14.64 -1.62 -11.46
CA THR A 104 14.39 -0.18 -11.55
C THR A 104 13.31 0.31 -10.56
N VAL A 105 12.59 -0.63 -9.94
CA VAL A 105 11.55 -0.37 -8.95
C VAL A 105 12.14 -0.06 -7.57
N LEU A 106 13.41 -0.32 -7.32
CA LEU A 106 14.03 -0.05 -6.02
C LEU A 106 14.64 1.35 -5.94
N ALA A 107 14.23 2.12 -4.94
CA ALA A 107 14.76 3.44 -4.63
C ALA A 107 15.68 3.40 -3.41
N PHE A 108 16.93 3.86 -3.58
CA PHE A 108 17.92 3.83 -2.50
C PHE A 108 18.35 5.22 -2.03
N TYR A 109 17.96 5.58 -0.80
CA TYR A 109 18.16 6.89 -0.18
C TYR A 109 19.39 6.96 0.71
N ASN A 110 20.53 6.48 0.22
CA ASN A 110 21.79 6.59 0.96
C ASN A 110 22.32 8.04 0.99
N ALA A 111 23.30 8.29 1.86
CA ALA A 111 23.85 9.64 2.06
C ALA A 111 24.39 10.26 0.75
N THR A 112 24.99 9.46 -0.14
CA THR A 112 25.51 9.94 -1.42
C THR A 112 24.39 10.34 -2.39
N THR A 113 23.31 9.55 -2.46
CA THR A 113 22.14 9.85 -3.28
C THR A 113 21.43 11.09 -2.78
N ILE A 114 21.25 11.22 -1.46
CA ILE A 114 20.63 12.41 -0.87
C ILE A 114 21.45 13.66 -1.16
N ALA A 115 22.77 13.63 -0.90
CA ALA A 115 23.63 14.78 -1.14
C ALA A 115 23.67 15.20 -2.61
N LYS A 116 23.56 14.25 -3.55
CA LYS A 116 23.60 14.49 -4.99
C LYS A 116 22.26 14.97 -5.55
N LYS A 117 21.14 14.33 -5.18
CA LYS A 117 19.82 14.57 -5.79
C LYS A 117 18.95 15.56 -5.01
N TYR A 118 19.15 15.66 -3.70
CA TYR A 118 18.37 16.53 -2.80
C TYR A 118 19.28 17.41 -1.95
N PRO A 119 20.14 18.25 -2.56
CA PRO A 119 21.11 19.05 -1.82
C PRO A 119 20.44 20.04 -0.85
N LYS A 120 19.25 20.55 -1.19
CA LYS A 120 18.46 21.46 -0.33
C LYS A 120 18.16 20.86 1.05
N LEU A 121 17.91 19.55 1.10
CA LEU A 121 17.64 18.80 2.34
C LEU A 121 18.85 18.73 3.28
N VAL A 122 20.07 18.83 2.72
CA VAL A 122 21.32 18.83 3.48
C VAL A 122 21.70 20.25 3.93
N LEU A 123 21.22 21.27 3.22
CA LEU A 123 21.52 22.68 3.47
C LEU A 123 20.66 23.28 4.59
N ASP A 124 19.46 22.75 4.84
CA ASP A 124 18.65 23.15 5.98
C ASP A 124 19.34 22.73 7.29
N LYS A 125 19.85 23.75 8.00
CA LYS A 125 20.90 23.68 9.03
C LYS A 125 20.53 22.96 10.34
N ASN A 126 19.49 22.15 10.38
CA ASN A 126 19.12 21.36 11.56
C ASN A 126 19.59 19.91 11.41
N LYS A 127 20.85 19.65 11.76
CA LYS A 127 21.44 18.29 11.76
C LYS A 127 20.59 17.26 12.52
N HIS A 128 19.85 17.69 13.53
CA HIS A 128 18.96 16.84 14.33
C HIS A 128 17.63 16.48 13.62
N GLN A 129 17.21 17.26 12.63
CA GLN A 129 15.96 17.05 11.88
C GLN A 129 16.17 16.30 10.57
N PHE A 130 17.40 16.17 10.08
CA PHE A 130 17.70 15.52 8.79
C PHE A 130 17.09 14.12 8.66
N GLY A 131 17.11 13.32 9.74
CA GLY A 131 16.48 12.00 9.76
C GLY A 131 14.97 12.05 9.56
N ALA A 132 14.29 12.97 10.24
CA ALA A 132 12.85 13.18 10.14
C ALA A 132 12.46 13.71 8.75
N LEU A 133 13.15 14.75 8.26
CA LEU A 133 12.93 15.34 6.94
C LEU A 133 13.16 14.31 5.82
N ARG A 134 14.15 13.42 5.97
CA ARG A 134 14.36 12.32 5.02
C ARG A 134 13.18 11.35 5.03
N ASN A 135 12.67 10.99 6.21
CA ASN A 135 11.54 10.06 6.30
C ASN A 135 10.25 10.68 5.72
N GLU A 136 10.01 11.97 5.96
CA GLU A 136 8.90 12.72 5.33
C GLU A 136 9.04 12.73 3.80
N LEU A 137 10.25 13.00 3.28
CA LEU A 137 10.52 12.93 1.84
C LEU A 137 10.24 11.53 1.28
N ILE A 138 10.74 10.49 1.94
CA ILE A 138 10.53 9.10 1.52
C ILE A 138 9.05 8.77 1.47
N ASN A 139 8.29 9.15 2.51
CA ASN A 139 6.84 8.93 2.56
C ASN A 139 6.11 9.63 1.40
N ALA A 140 6.46 10.91 1.15
CA ALA A 140 5.89 11.66 0.04
C ALA A 140 6.21 11.03 -1.33
N HIS A 141 7.45 10.56 -1.51
CA HIS A 141 7.86 9.85 -2.72
C HIS A 141 7.17 8.49 -2.89
N LEU A 142 6.89 7.75 -1.82
CA LEU A 142 6.14 6.49 -1.86
C LEU A 142 4.72 6.74 -2.38
N GLN A 143 3.99 7.68 -1.76
CA GLN A 143 2.64 8.01 -2.18
C GLN A 143 2.62 8.56 -3.61
N SER A 144 3.53 9.46 -3.97
CA SER A 144 3.61 9.98 -5.35
C SER A 144 3.92 8.88 -6.36
N SER A 145 4.82 7.94 -6.05
CA SER A 145 5.10 6.79 -6.93
C SER A 145 3.88 5.90 -7.12
N TRP A 146 3.12 5.68 -6.04
CA TRP A 146 1.84 4.97 -6.09
C TRP A 146 0.84 5.71 -6.98
N GLN A 147 0.64 7.02 -6.80
CA GLN A 147 -0.27 7.83 -7.63
C GLN A 147 0.14 7.80 -9.12
N ASN A 148 1.43 7.91 -9.42
CA ASN A 148 1.95 7.83 -10.80
C ASN A 148 1.68 6.47 -11.45
N SER A 149 1.55 5.40 -10.65
CA SER A 149 1.21 4.06 -11.14
C SER A 149 -0.24 3.95 -11.59
N TYR A 150 -1.12 4.82 -11.10
CA TYR A 150 -2.55 4.85 -11.43
C TYR A 150 -2.96 6.18 -12.06
N ALA A 151 -2.23 6.64 -13.07
CA ALA A 151 -2.44 7.96 -13.68
C ALA A 151 -3.87 8.27 -14.17
N LEU A 152 -4.74 7.27 -14.37
CA LEU A 152 -6.13 7.48 -14.78
C LEU A 152 -7.11 7.71 -13.62
N GLY A 153 -6.71 7.46 -12.38
CA GLY A 153 -7.52 7.76 -11.19
C GLY A 153 -7.71 6.61 -10.21
N ILE A 154 -8.65 6.82 -9.30
CA ILE A 154 -9.13 5.83 -8.34
C ILE A 154 -10.62 5.62 -8.57
N ASP A 155 -11.03 4.37 -8.75
CA ASP A 155 -12.43 4.00 -8.89
C ASP A 155 -12.98 3.45 -7.58
N VAL A 156 -14.10 4.02 -7.10
CA VAL A 156 -14.85 3.49 -5.97
C VAL A 156 -16.13 2.84 -6.50
N VAL A 157 -16.16 1.51 -6.53
CA VAL A 157 -17.24 0.76 -7.19
C VAL A 157 -18.56 0.99 -6.44
N LYS A 158 -19.52 1.62 -7.13
CA LYS A 158 -20.88 1.89 -6.64
C LYS A 158 -21.91 1.33 -7.62
N PRO A 159 -22.25 0.03 -7.53
CA PRO A 159 -23.13 -0.64 -8.49
C PRO A 159 -24.53 -0.02 -8.61
N PHE A 160 -25.11 0.38 -7.47
CA PHE A 160 -26.42 1.01 -7.39
C PHE A 160 -26.26 2.45 -6.93
N PRO A 161 -26.17 3.43 -7.85
CA PRO A 161 -25.76 4.78 -7.50
C PRO A 161 -26.78 5.56 -6.66
N GLU A 162 -28.02 5.11 -6.61
CA GLU A 162 -29.15 5.77 -5.93
C GLU A 162 -29.23 5.44 -4.44
N HIS A 163 -28.76 4.24 -4.01
CA HIS A 163 -29.03 3.72 -2.65
C HIS A 163 -27.80 3.06 -1.99
N MET A 164 -26.58 3.42 -2.40
CA MET A 164 -25.34 2.86 -1.85
C MET A 164 -24.28 3.93 -1.52
N THR A 165 -24.69 5.20 -1.43
CA THR A 165 -23.79 6.31 -1.13
C THR A 165 -23.26 6.22 0.29
N ALA A 166 -24.10 5.87 1.27
CA ALA A 166 -23.68 5.68 2.66
C ALA A 166 -22.75 4.46 2.80
N MET A 167 -23.02 3.38 2.05
CA MET A 167 -22.22 2.16 2.05
C MET A 167 -20.77 2.40 1.58
N VAL A 168 -20.58 3.16 0.50
CA VAL A 168 -19.24 3.42 -0.06
C VAL A 168 -18.54 4.62 0.54
N ARG A 169 -19.19 5.37 1.45
CA ARG A 169 -18.67 6.63 2.02
C ARG A 169 -17.23 6.53 2.53
N ASN A 170 -16.91 5.51 3.32
CA ASN A 170 -15.57 5.36 3.89
C ASN A 170 -14.53 4.99 2.81
N ALA A 171 -14.93 4.22 1.79
CA ALA A 171 -14.08 3.92 0.65
C ALA A 171 -13.83 5.17 -0.22
N THR A 172 -14.83 6.03 -0.37
CA THR A 172 -14.69 7.34 -1.04
C THR A 172 -13.74 8.26 -0.28
N ALA A 173 -13.89 8.36 1.05
CA ALA A 173 -12.98 9.15 1.88
C ALA A 173 -11.52 8.64 1.80
N LEU A 174 -11.33 7.32 1.75
CA LEU A 174 -10.01 6.73 1.52
C LEU A 174 -9.46 7.10 0.13
N ALA A 175 -10.27 7.01 -0.92
CA ALA A 175 -9.85 7.38 -2.27
C ALA A 175 -9.43 8.85 -2.36
N GLU A 176 -10.20 9.75 -1.75
CA GLU A 176 -9.89 11.18 -1.67
C GLU A 176 -8.59 11.44 -0.89
N ALA A 177 -8.38 10.74 0.24
CA ALA A 177 -7.14 10.84 1.00
C ALA A 177 -5.92 10.34 0.20
N LEU A 178 -6.05 9.24 -0.54
CA LEU A 178 -5.00 8.71 -1.42
C LEU A 178 -4.70 9.63 -2.61
N ALA A 179 -5.71 10.31 -3.14
CA ALA A 179 -5.58 11.30 -4.21
C ALA A 179 -4.95 12.62 -3.73
N SER A 180 -5.08 12.94 -2.43
CA SER A 180 -4.49 14.14 -1.83
C SER A 180 -2.95 14.09 -1.78
N CYS A 181 -2.31 15.25 -1.67
CA CYS A 181 -0.86 15.31 -1.58
C CYS A 181 -0.35 15.25 -0.14
N PRO A 182 0.67 14.40 0.13
CA PRO A 182 1.30 14.35 1.44
C PRO A 182 2.17 15.60 1.66
N PRO A 183 2.39 15.98 2.93
CA PRO A 183 3.39 16.99 3.27
C PRO A 183 4.78 16.51 2.81
N THR A 184 5.56 17.41 2.23
CA THR A 184 6.93 17.13 1.79
C THR A 184 7.85 18.30 2.08
N PRO A 185 9.09 18.07 2.55
CA PRO A 185 10.07 19.13 2.72
C PRO A 185 10.58 19.68 1.39
N LEU A 186 10.39 18.95 0.28
CA LEU A 186 10.77 19.35 -1.07
C LEU A 186 9.61 19.17 -2.04
N ALA A 187 8.81 20.22 -2.21
CA ALA A 187 7.78 20.27 -3.23
C ALA A 187 8.37 20.05 -4.63
N GLY A 188 7.69 19.26 -5.46
CA GLY A 188 8.14 19.01 -6.84
C GLY A 188 9.31 18.03 -6.99
N SER A 189 9.72 17.34 -5.91
CA SER A 189 10.80 16.35 -5.98
C SER A 189 10.30 14.96 -6.39
N CYS A 190 11.19 14.19 -7.03
CA CYS A 190 10.92 12.84 -7.50
C CYS A 190 11.85 11.82 -6.83
N PRO A 191 11.43 10.54 -6.72
CA PRO A 191 12.26 9.46 -6.22
C PRO A 191 13.59 9.29 -6.97
N PRO A 192 14.65 8.75 -6.34
CA PRO A 192 15.94 8.53 -6.99
C PRO A 192 15.89 7.59 -8.20
N ASN A 193 15.01 6.59 -8.19
CA ASN A 193 14.87 5.63 -9.28
C ASN A 193 13.93 6.13 -10.39
N LEU A 194 13.06 7.10 -10.10
CA LEU A 194 12.07 7.66 -11.03
C LEU A 194 12.29 9.18 -11.23
N PRO A 195 13.33 9.61 -11.95
CA PRO A 195 13.65 11.03 -12.11
C PRO A 195 12.63 11.83 -12.94
N LYS A 196 11.77 11.14 -13.70
CA LYS A 196 10.72 11.73 -14.55
C LYS A 196 9.31 11.44 -13.98
N CYS A 197 9.13 11.57 -12.67
CA CYS A 197 7.83 11.40 -12.04
C CYS A 197 6.93 12.64 -12.25
N GLY A 198 5.61 12.47 -12.15
CA GLY A 198 4.68 13.57 -11.92
C GLY A 198 4.62 13.86 -10.42
N PRO A 199 5.26 14.93 -9.92
CA PRO A 199 5.25 15.22 -8.49
C PRO A 199 3.84 15.55 -8.02
N CYS A 200 3.54 15.17 -6.77
CA CYS A 200 2.27 15.53 -6.15
C CYS A 200 2.19 17.06 -6.00
N GLY A 201 1.17 17.68 -6.60
CA GLY A 201 1.05 19.13 -6.77
C GLY A 201 1.20 19.60 -8.22
N ALA A 202 1.43 18.69 -9.17
CA ALA A 202 1.24 18.99 -10.58
C ALA A 202 -0.23 19.32 -10.87
N THR A 203 -0.47 20.13 -11.91
CA THR A 203 -1.77 20.73 -12.31
C THR A 203 -2.93 19.75 -12.54
N THR A 204 -2.73 18.44 -12.47
CA THR A 204 -3.76 17.41 -12.63
C THR A 204 -3.83 16.52 -11.40
N PRO A 205 -4.75 16.79 -10.45
CA PRO A 205 -4.98 15.90 -9.31
C PRO A 205 -5.55 14.56 -9.79
N LEU A 206 -5.33 13.52 -8.99
CA LEU A 206 -5.84 12.19 -9.27
C LEU A 206 -7.37 12.18 -9.14
N VAL A 207 -8.08 11.76 -10.19
CA VAL A 207 -9.55 11.83 -10.22
C VAL A 207 -10.14 10.60 -9.51
N VAL A 208 -11.05 10.85 -8.57
CA VAL A 208 -11.87 9.80 -7.95
C VAL A 208 -13.19 9.66 -8.69
N LYS A 209 -13.52 8.44 -9.17
CA LYS A 209 -14.78 8.16 -9.88
C LYS A 209 -15.59 7.11 -9.12
N THR A 210 -16.90 7.05 -9.40
CA THR A 210 -17.80 6.05 -8.78
C THR A 210 -18.51 5.17 -9.82
N PRO A 211 -17.79 4.33 -10.57
CA PRO A 211 -18.39 3.50 -11.61
C PRO A 211 -19.30 2.41 -11.03
N LYS A 212 -20.27 1.96 -11.83
CA LYS A 212 -21.18 0.85 -11.45
C LYS A 212 -20.52 -0.54 -11.50
N ALA A 213 -19.48 -0.69 -12.30
CA ALA A 213 -18.84 -1.95 -12.59
C ALA A 213 -17.33 -1.83 -12.38
N PHE A 214 -16.69 -2.94 -12.03
CA PHE A 214 -15.25 -3.03 -11.89
C PHE A 214 -14.60 -3.07 -13.28
N MET A 215 -13.66 -2.15 -13.52
CA MET A 215 -12.85 -2.11 -14.73
C MET A 215 -11.47 -2.72 -14.41
N ASN A 216 -11.06 -3.77 -15.13
CA ASN A 216 -9.73 -4.38 -14.94
C ASN A 216 -8.67 -3.59 -15.71
N GLU A 217 -8.48 -2.33 -15.33
CA GLU A 217 -7.50 -1.42 -15.94
C GLU A 217 -6.26 -1.32 -15.05
N SER A 218 -5.06 -1.37 -15.65
CA SER A 218 -3.80 -1.32 -14.89
C SER A 218 -3.47 0.05 -14.32
N ASN A 219 -4.02 1.12 -14.92
CA ASN A 219 -3.70 2.51 -14.59
C ASN A 219 -4.78 3.15 -13.70
N VAL A 220 -5.69 2.35 -13.16
CA VAL A 220 -6.74 2.77 -12.22
C VAL A 220 -6.66 1.87 -11.00
N PHE A 221 -6.61 2.46 -9.81
CA PHE A 221 -6.74 1.67 -8.58
C PHE A 221 -8.20 1.56 -8.20
N THR A 222 -8.69 0.36 -7.89
CA THR A 222 -10.11 0.16 -7.58
C THR A 222 -10.35 -0.16 -6.11
N ILE A 223 -11.24 0.57 -5.46
CA ILE A 223 -11.74 0.26 -4.11
C ILE A 223 -13.18 -0.20 -4.21
N GLY A 224 -13.48 -1.38 -3.68
CA GLY A 224 -14.81 -1.98 -3.72
C GLY A 224 -15.38 -2.27 -2.34
N VAL A 225 -16.69 -2.13 -2.19
CA VAL A 225 -17.43 -2.50 -0.99
C VAL A 225 -18.50 -3.52 -1.33
N VAL A 226 -18.43 -4.68 -0.67
CA VAL A 226 -19.30 -5.84 -0.90
C VAL A 226 -20.34 -5.91 0.22
N PRO A 227 -21.62 -5.61 -0.06
CA PRO A 227 -22.68 -5.79 0.91
C PRO A 227 -23.04 -7.27 1.06
N HIS A 228 -23.44 -7.66 2.26
CA HIS A 228 -24.23 -8.85 2.47
C HIS A 228 -25.55 -8.71 1.69
N PRO A 229 -26.14 -9.81 1.14
CA PRO A 229 -27.44 -9.74 0.45
C PRO A 229 -28.52 -9.03 1.27
N TRP A 230 -28.54 -9.24 2.60
CA TRP A 230 -29.44 -8.53 3.53
C TRP A 230 -29.33 -7.02 3.40
N THR A 231 -28.12 -6.50 3.58
CA THR A 231 -27.79 -5.07 3.49
C THR A 231 -28.14 -4.52 2.11
N ARG A 232 -27.81 -5.26 1.04
CA ARG A 232 -28.17 -4.87 -0.33
C ARG A 232 -29.68 -4.74 -0.50
N THR A 233 -30.45 -5.71 0.00
CA THR A 233 -31.91 -5.73 -0.18
C THR A 233 -32.59 -4.58 0.55
N VAL A 234 -32.23 -4.32 1.82
CA VAL A 234 -32.84 -3.23 2.60
C VAL A 234 -32.44 -1.85 2.10
N LEU A 235 -31.21 -1.69 1.60
CA LEU A 235 -30.78 -0.46 0.95
C LEU A 235 -31.51 -0.24 -0.39
N ALA A 236 -31.64 -1.30 -1.20
CA ALA A 236 -32.34 -1.20 -2.48
C ALA A 236 -33.84 -0.86 -2.33
N SER A 237 -34.50 -1.30 -1.25
CA SER A 237 -35.89 -0.93 -0.97
C SER A 237 -36.04 0.36 -0.14
N MET A 238 -34.95 0.88 0.44
CA MET A 238 -34.98 1.98 1.42
C MET A 238 -35.95 1.71 2.60
N GLU A 239 -36.05 0.43 2.99
CA GLU A 239 -36.87 -0.06 4.10
C GLU A 239 -36.00 -0.66 5.21
N GLU A 240 -36.52 -0.72 6.43
CA GLU A 240 -35.77 -1.27 7.59
C GLU A 240 -35.74 -2.81 7.60
N GLY A 241 -36.51 -3.46 6.72
CA GLY A 241 -36.61 -4.90 6.62
C GLY A 241 -37.23 -5.33 5.30
N PHE A 242 -37.48 -6.63 5.15
CA PHE A 242 -38.10 -7.18 3.95
C PHE A 242 -38.98 -8.39 4.29
N ASN A 243 -39.86 -8.72 3.36
CA ASN A 243 -40.76 -9.87 3.40
C ASN A 243 -40.45 -10.83 2.22
N ALA A 244 -41.18 -11.94 2.14
CA ALA A 244 -40.96 -12.95 1.09
C ALA A 244 -41.23 -12.42 -0.33
N THR A 245 -42.14 -11.44 -0.50
CA THR A 245 -42.43 -10.85 -1.82
C THR A 245 -41.26 -10.02 -2.32
N VAL A 246 -40.63 -9.22 -1.45
CA VAL A 246 -39.41 -8.46 -1.79
C VAL A 246 -38.29 -9.40 -2.25
N ILE A 247 -38.09 -10.54 -1.58
CA ILE A 247 -37.07 -11.53 -1.99
C ILE A 247 -37.39 -12.05 -3.39
N ARG A 248 -38.63 -12.49 -3.63
CA ARG A 248 -39.05 -13.08 -4.91
C ARG A 248 -38.93 -12.08 -6.07
N ASP A 249 -39.31 -10.83 -5.82
CA ASP A 249 -39.38 -9.79 -6.84
C ASP A 249 -38.00 -9.11 -7.04
N SER A 250 -37.03 -9.37 -6.14
CA SER A 250 -35.67 -8.86 -6.26
C SER A 250 -34.88 -9.51 -7.40
N GLU A 251 -34.05 -8.70 -8.07
CA GLU A 251 -33.08 -9.21 -9.03
C GLU A 251 -32.04 -10.08 -8.31
N ARG A 252 -32.02 -11.36 -8.69
CA ARG A 252 -31.12 -12.38 -8.13
C ARG A 252 -29.66 -12.07 -8.51
N ASP A 253 -28.79 -12.08 -7.51
CA ASP A 253 -27.35 -11.81 -7.62
C ASP A 253 -27.00 -10.46 -8.30
N GLY A 254 -27.88 -9.46 -8.12
CA GLY A 254 -27.76 -8.18 -8.84
C GLY A 254 -26.49 -7.38 -8.53
N TRP A 255 -25.91 -7.54 -7.33
CA TRP A 255 -24.66 -6.85 -7.00
C TRP A 255 -23.50 -7.42 -7.81
N LEU A 256 -23.30 -8.74 -7.78
CA LEU A 256 -22.22 -9.39 -8.51
C LEU A 256 -22.39 -9.22 -10.02
N TYR A 257 -23.64 -9.27 -10.51
CA TYR A 257 -23.96 -9.00 -11.90
C TYR A 257 -23.48 -7.61 -12.33
N SER A 258 -23.85 -6.56 -11.58
CA SER A 258 -23.44 -5.19 -11.90
C SER A 258 -21.93 -4.98 -11.80
N VAL A 259 -21.28 -5.52 -10.76
CA VAL A 259 -19.83 -5.38 -10.56
C VAL A 259 -19.04 -6.04 -11.70
N THR A 260 -19.48 -7.20 -12.17
CA THR A 260 -18.77 -7.98 -13.19
C THR A 260 -19.19 -7.66 -14.63
N ALA A 261 -20.15 -6.76 -14.83
CA ALA A 261 -20.71 -6.43 -16.14
C ALA A 261 -19.64 -6.01 -17.16
N SER A 262 -18.68 -5.17 -16.75
CA SER A 262 -17.59 -4.71 -17.63
C SER A 262 -16.53 -5.78 -17.92
N LEU A 263 -16.41 -6.81 -17.08
CA LEU A 263 -15.43 -7.89 -17.26
C LEU A 263 -15.93 -9.00 -18.19
N LEU A 264 -17.23 -9.31 -18.11
CA LEU A 264 -17.80 -10.53 -18.68
C LEU A 264 -18.88 -10.28 -19.74
N GLY A 265 -19.38 -9.05 -19.85
CA GLY A 265 -20.58 -8.71 -20.62
C GLY A 265 -21.88 -9.18 -19.94
N GLY A 266 -23.02 -8.99 -20.60
CA GLY A 266 -24.36 -9.20 -20.01
C GLY A 266 -24.84 -10.65 -19.83
N HIS A 267 -24.15 -11.66 -20.38
CA HIS A 267 -24.68 -13.04 -20.43
C HIS A 267 -23.64 -14.12 -20.10
N ARG A 268 -23.25 -14.23 -18.83
CA ARG A 268 -22.42 -15.36 -18.35
C ARG A 268 -22.96 -15.97 -17.06
N SER A 269 -22.58 -17.22 -16.84
CA SER A 269 -23.00 -17.99 -15.64
C SER A 269 -22.58 -17.30 -14.35
N ARG A 270 -23.39 -17.43 -13.29
CA ARG A 270 -23.06 -16.95 -11.93
C ARG A 270 -21.71 -17.48 -11.44
N TYR A 271 -21.40 -18.74 -11.76
CA TYR A 271 -20.11 -19.34 -11.43
C TYR A 271 -18.94 -18.57 -12.04
N SER A 272 -19.02 -18.23 -13.34
CA SER A 272 -17.97 -17.43 -13.98
C SER A 272 -17.85 -16.02 -13.40
N GLN A 273 -18.96 -15.40 -12.99
CA GLN A 273 -18.93 -14.09 -12.31
C GLN A 273 -18.21 -14.18 -10.97
N VAL A 274 -18.53 -15.18 -10.14
CA VAL A 274 -17.84 -15.42 -8.86
C VAL A 274 -16.35 -15.65 -9.09
N LEU A 275 -15.97 -16.47 -10.08
CA LEU A 275 -14.56 -16.74 -10.34
C LEU A 275 -13.78 -15.48 -10.75
N GLN A 276 -14.34 -14.63 -11.62
CA GLN A 276 -13.68 -13.38 -12.00
C GLN A 276 -13.61 -12.39 -10.84
N PHE A 277 -14.67 -12.31 -10.04
CA PHE A 277 -14.67 -11.50 -8.83
C PHE A 277 -13.59 -11.96 -7.85
N LYS A 278 -13.46 -13.27 -7.60
CA LYS A 278 -12.39 -13.83 -6.75
C LYS A 278 -11.00 -13.48 -7.27
N LYS A 279 -10.79 -13.49 -8.60
CA LYS A 279 -9.54 -13.04 -9.22
C LYS A 279 -9.29 -11.55 -9.01
N ALA A 280 -10.32 -10.71 -9.06
CA ALA A 280 -10.19 -9.29 -8.74
C ALA A 280 -9.83 -9.07 -7.26
N VAL A 281 -10.39 -9.86 -6.34
CA VAL A 281 -10.15 -9.72 -4.90
C VAL A 281 -8.80 -10.28 -4.45
N SER A 282 -8.36 -11.42 -4.98
CA SER A 282 -7.18 -12.15 -4.47
C SER A 282 -6.31 -12.82 -5.54
N GLY A 283 -6.45 -12.44 -6.81
CA GLY A 283 -5.55 -12.91 -7.87
C GLY A 283 -4.13 -12.35 -7.74
N ASP A 284 -3.23 -12.80 -8.61
CA ASP A 284 -1.80 -12.47 -8.54
C ASP A 284 -1.49 -10.96 -8.60
N THR A 285 -2.35 -10.20 -9.28
CA THR A 285 -2.25 -8.73 -9.41
C THR A 285 -3.27 -7.98 -8.56
N ALA A 286 -4.07 -8.68 -7.74
CA ALA A 286 -5.14 -8.06 -6.98
C ALA A 286 -4.62 -7.08 -5.94
N ASP A 287 -3.59 -7.46 -5.18
CA ASP A 287 -2.97 -6.63 -4.13
C ASP A 287 -2.47 -5.27 -4.69
N THR A 288 -2.07 -5.23 -5.97
CA THR A 288 -1.57 -4.01 -6.63
C THR A 288 -2.62 -3.28 -7.45
N ARG A 289 -3.86 -3.75 -7.56
CA ARG A 289 -4.87 -3.10 -8.43
C ARG A 289 -6.18 -2.82 -7.75
N SER A 290 -6.51 -3.57 -6.70
CA SER A 290 -7.76 -3.33 -6.01
C SER A 290 -7.75 -3.71 -4.54
N LEU A 291 -8.61 -3.04 -3.80
CA LEU A 291 -8.84 -3.27 -2.38
C LEU A 291 -10.33 -3.42 -2.14
N TRP A 292 -10.72 -4.56 -1.56
CA TRP A 292 -12.12 -4.91 -1.34
C TRP A 292 -12.42 -5.03 0.14
N PHE A 293 -13.53 -4.44 0.56
CA PHE A 293 -14.06 -4.49 1.90
C PHE A 293 -15.48 -5.04 1.89
N THR A 294 -15.97 -5.51 3.04
CA THR A 294 -17.39 -5.76 3.23
C THR A 294 -18.08 -4.55 3.85
N ALA A 295 -19.36 -4.35 3.58
CA ALA A 295 -20.10 -3.21 4.15
C ALA A 295 -20.33 -3.33 5.66
N GLU A 296 -20.42 -4.56 6.17
CA GLU A 296 -20.84 -4.86 7.55
C GLU A 296 -19.68 -4.80 8.54
N ASP A 297 -18.50 -5.27 8.15
CA ASP A 297 -17.33 -5.22 9.02
C ASP A 297 -16.87 -3.75 9.22
N PRO A 298 -16.27 -3.43 10.39
CA PRO A 298 -15.74 -2.10 10.65
C PRO A 298 -14.66 -1.74 9.63
N PHE A 299 -14.66 -0.49 9.17
CA PHE A 299 -13.68 -0.03 8.21
C PHE A 299 -12.28 0.03 8.85
N PRO A 300 -11.23 -0.54 8.23
CA PRO A 300 -9.91 -0.58 8.85
C PRO A 300 -9.31 0.82 9.05
N THR A 301 -8.75 1.08 10.23
CA THR A 301 -8.12 2.37 10.57
C THR A 301 -6.65 2.48 10.16
N GLU A 302 -5.99 1.36 9.91
CA GLU A 302 -4.53 1.29 9.72
C GLU A 302 -4.19 0.76 8.32
N LEU A 303 -4.61 1.52 7.31
CA LEU A 303 -4.36 1.18 5.91
C LEU A 303 -2.95 1.57 5.43
N ASP A 304 -2.22 2.36 6.22
CA ASP A 304 -0.82 2.75 5.93
C ASP A 304 0.08 1.53 5.70
N TRP A 305 -0.14 0.45 6.45
CA TRP A 305 0.57 -0.82 6.26
C TRP A 305 0.31 -1.45 4.90
N TYR A 306 -0.94 -1.36 4.40
CA TYR A 306 -1.32 -1.94 3.11
C TYR A 306 -0.65 -1.20 1.96
N PHE A 307 -0.65 0.14 2.01
CA PHE A 307 -0.06 0.97 0.95
C PHE A 307 1.45 1.14 1.09
N GLY A 308 2.00 0.91 2.28
CA GLY A 308 3.42 1.08 2.58
C GLY A 308 3.84 2.53 2.83
N PHE A 309 2.88 3.46 2.94
CA PHE A 309 3.09 4.87 3.25
C PHE A 309 1.95 5.41 4.13
N ALA A 310 2.24 6.46 4.89
CA ALA A 310 1.25 7.13 5.72
C ALA A 310 0.24 7.89 4.86
N ILE A 311 -1.05 7.55 5.02
CA ILE A 311 -2.15 8.20 4.30
C ILE A 311 -2.43 9.58 4.93
N PRO A 312 -2.53 10.66 4.13
CA PRO A 312 -2.84 11.98 4.65
C PRO A 312 -4.19 12.00 5.36
N GLN A 313 -4.21 12.39 6.64
CA GLN A 313 -5.45 12.55 7.41
C GLN A 313 -6.13 13.90 7.21
N LYS A 314 -5.38 14.88 6.70
CA LYS A 314 -5.90 16.20 6.34
C LYS A 314 -5.79 16.31 4.83
N LEU A 315 -6.91 16.52 4.16
CA LEU A 315 -6.88 16.99 2.78
C LEU A 315 -6.25 18.38 2.83
N ILE A 316 -4.98 18.48 2.45
CA ILE A 316 -4.36 19.76 2.17
C ILE A 316 -5.02 20.25 0.88
N ASP A 317 -5.61 21.44 0.94
CA ASP A 317 -6.19 22.16 -0.20
C ASP A 317 -5.25 22.01 -1.39
N ASP A 318 -5.79 21.47 -2.49
CA ASP A 318 -5.05 21.11 -3.70
C ASP A 318 -4.22 22.32 -4.08
N GLY A 319 -2.88 22.20 -3.91
CA GLY A 319 -1.87 23.27 -3.85
C GLY A 319 -1.82 24.24 -5.03
N ARG A 320 -2.97 24.83 -5.35
CA ARG A 320 -3.19 25.98 -6.18
C ARG A 320 -2.59 27.12 -5.39
N SER A 321 -1.57 27.75 -5.97
CA SER A 321 -1.26 29.11 -5.60
C SER A 321 -2.57 29.90 -5.67
N GLU A 322 -3.04 30.43 -4.54
CA GLU A 322 -3.98 31.54 -4.58
C GLU A 322 -3.34 32.59 -5.49
N SER A 323 -3.87 32.73 -6.71
CA SER A 323 -3.43 33.80 -7.58
C SER A 323 -3.66 35.10 -6.81
N PRO A 324 -2.68 36.03 -6.72
CA PRO A 324 -2.84 37.28 -5.98
C PRO A 324 -3.97 38.20 -6.49
N VAL A 325 -4.70 37.75 -7.51
CA VAL A 325 -5.78 38.47 -8.17
C VAL A 325 -7.09 37.72 -7.87
N PRO A 326 -8.03 38.33 -7.12
CA PRO A 326 -9.37 37.81 -6.95
C PRO A 326 -10.01 37.63 -8.32
N SER A 327 -10.29 36.37 -8.68
CA SER A 327 -10.89 36.05 -9.98
C SER A 327 -12.42 36.04 -9.82
N ASP A 328 -13.03 37.22 -9.81
CA ASP A 328 -14.48 37.44 -9.66
C ASP A 328 -15.33 36.97 -10.88
N HIS A 329 -14.79 36.12 -11.76
CA HIS A 329 -15.38 35.82 -13.07
C HIS A 329 -15.56 34.34 -13.41
N ILE A 330 -15.36 33.41 -12.47
CA ILE A 330 -15.79 32.02 -12.69
C ILE A 330 -17.10 31.81 -11.94
N ASN A 331 -18.21 31.99 -12.66
CA ASN A 331 -19.51 31.52 -12.19
C ASN A 331 -19.40 29.99 -11.98
N ASP A 332 -19.54 29.56 -10.73
CA ASP A 332 -19.42 28.17 -10.28
C ASP A 332 -20.40 27.19 -10.95
N LYS A 333 -21.32 27.70 -11.77
CA LYS A 333 -22.36 26.95 -12.48
C LYS A 333 -21.92 26.38 -13.84
N ASP A 334 -20.77 26.81 -14.35
CA ASP A 334 -20.23 26.34 -15.65
C ASP A 334 -19.09 25.32 -15.49
N ARG A 335 -18.85 24.77 -14.28
CA ARG A 335 -17.97 23.61 -14.14
C ARG A 335 -18.63 22.40 -14.83
N PRO A 336 -17.98 21.72 -15.78
CA PRO A 336 -18.44 20.44 -16.30
C PRO A 336 -18.11 19.31 -15.29
N ASP A 337 -18.48 19.50 -14.03
CA ASP A 337 -18.57 18.42 -13.04
C ASP A 337 -20.05 18.04 -13.02
N LEU A 338 -20.39 16.78 -13.33
CA LEU A 338 -21.63 16.06 -12.93
C LEU A 338 -22.09 14.95 -13.91
N ALA A 339 -21.35 14.65 -14.98
CA ALA A 339 -21.68 13.46 -15.79
C ALA A 339 -21.34 12.13 -15.06
N TYR A 340 -20.37 12.15 -14.14
CA TYR A 340 -19.83 10.96 -13.46
C TYR A 340 -19.69 11.11 -11.93
N GLY A 341 -20.20 12.19 -11.35
CA GLY A 341 -20.26 12.39 -9.90
C GLY A 341 -21.48 11.69 -9.29
N PRO A 342 -21.49 11.40 -7.98
CA PRO A 342 -22.70 10.96 -7.30
C PRO A 342 -23.82 11.96 -7.57
N LYS A 343 -24.97 11.52 -8.11
CA LYS A 343 -26.19 12.34 -8.07
C LYS A 343 -26.40 12.73 -6.62
N ALA A 344 -26.53 14.02 -6.34
CA ALA A 344 -26.76 14.53 -5.00
C ALA A 344 -28.12 13.99 -4.52
N THR A 345 -28.09 12.86 -3.80
CA THR A 345 -29.15 12.46 -2.88
C THR A 345 -29.29 13.58 -1.86
N SER A 346 -30.52 13.98 -1.57
CA SER A 346 -30.77 15.00 -0.54
C SER A 346 -30.09 14.60 0.79
N GLU A 347 -29.64 15.57 1.59
CA GLU A 347 -28.97 15.26 2.87
C GLU A 347 -29.81 14.33 3.76
N THR A 348 -31.13 14.50 3.71
CA THR A 348 -32.13 13.68 4.40
C THR A 348 -32.18 12.23 3.90
N GLU A 349 -32.08 12.00 2.59
CA GLU A 349 -31.98 10.64 2.04
C GLU A 349 -30.69 9.94 2.46
N ARG A 350 -29.58 10.68 2.52
CA ARG A 350 -28.28 10.15 2.95
C ARG A 350 -28.29 9.75 4.43
N GLU A 351 -28.91 10.54 5.29
CA GLU A 351 -29.10 10.20 6.70
C GLU A 351 -29.98 8.97 6.88
N ARG A 352 -31.06 8.88 6.10
CA ARG A 352 -31.93 7.69 6.09
C ARG A 352 -31.20 6.45 5.62
N GLU A 353 -30.41 6.55 4.54
CA GLU A 353 -29.59 5.45 4.03
C GLU A 353 -28.59 4.96 5.09
N LEU A 354 -27.95 5.90 5.80
CA LEU A 354 -27.03 5.57 6.90
C LEU A 354 -27.74 4.83 8.05
N ALA A 355 -28.92 5.30 8.46
CA ALA A 355 -29.69 4.65 9.51
C ALA A 355 -30.12 3.22 9.14
N ILE A 356 -30.50 2.99 7.87
CA ILE A 356 -30.83 1.65 7.35
C ILE A 356 -29.57 0.77 7.33
N LEU A 357 -28.45 1.32 6.86
CA LEU A 357 -27.17 0.61 6.83
C LEU A 357 -26.76 0.14 8.22
N ASP A 358 -26.78 1.00 9.23
CA ASP A 358 -26.35 0.66 10.59
C ASP A 358 -27.21 -0.47 11.18
N ARG A 359 -28.52 -0.42 11.01
CA ARG A 359 -29.42 -1.51 11.42
C ARG A 359 -29.18 -2.80 10.63
N ALA A 360 -28.85 -2.70 9.34
CA ALA A 360 -28.50 -3.87 8.54
C ALA A 360 -27.22 -4.54 9.06
N LYS A 361 -26.21 -3.76 9.46
CA LYS A 361 -24.98 -4.29 10.07
C LYS A 361 -25.31 -5.03 11.36
N GLU A 362 -26.13 -4.45 12.23
CA GLU A 362 -26.58 -5.10 13.45
C GLU A 362 -27.28 -6.43 13.15
N ALA A 363 -28.22 -6.46 12.20
CA ALA A 363 -28.94 -7.67 11.82
C ALA A 363 -28.03 -8.78 11.24
N VAL A 364 -26.96 -8.42 10.53
CA VAL A 364 -26.01 -9.38 9.95
C VAL A 364 -24.97 -9.86 10.97
N ILE A 365 -24.49 -8.98 11.86
CA ILE A 365 -23.46 -9.27 12.86
C ILE A 365 -24.03 -9.99 14.08
N ALA A 366 -25.24 -9.64 14.53
CA ALA A 366 -25.85 -10.15 15.76
C ALA A 366 -26.29 -11.62 15.69
N VAL A 367 -26.07 -12.33 14.58
CA VAL A 367 -26.37 -13.77 14.46
C VAL A 367 -25.12 -14.57 14.86
N PRO A 368 -25.11 -15.27 16.01
CA PRO A 368 -23.99 -16.10 16.43
C PRO A 368 -23.71 -17.22 15.42
N ARG A 369 -22.43 -17.54 15.18
CA ARG A 369 -22.00 -18.66 14.31
C ARG A 369 -22.58 -20.01 14.74
N ASP A 370 -22.88 -20.16 16.02
CA ASP A 370 -23.42 -21.39 16.64
C ASP A 370 -24.94 -21.35 16.88
N ALA A 371 -25.63 -20.33 16.36
CA ALA A 371 -27.08 -20.28 16.45
C ALA A 371 -27.69 -21.36 15.55
N VAL A 372 -28.47 -22.27 16.16
CA VAL A 372 -29.23 -23.28 15.42
C VAL A 372 -30.13 -22.57 14.41
N ALA A 373 -29.88 -22.82 13.12
CA ALA A 373 -30.66 -22.27 12.02
C ALA A 373 -32.16 -22.52 12.27
N GLY A 374 -32.94 -21.44 12.45
CA GLY A 374 -34.40 -21.51 12.60
C GLY A 374 -34.99 -21.04 13.93
N THR A 375 -34.16 -20.64 14.90
CA THR A 375 -34.62 -20.17 16.23
C THR A 375 -35.29 -18.79 16.22
N THR A 376 -34.96 -17.91 15.26
CA THR A 376 -35.65 -16.61 15.07
C THR A 376 -36.09 -16.41 13.61
N GLU A 377 -37.17 -15.65 13.42
CA GLU A 377 -37.69 -15.27 12.10
C GLU A 377 -36.64 -14.53 11.25
N THR A 378 -35.78 -13.73 11.89
CA THR A 378 -34.67 -13.03 11.23
C THR A 378 -33.65 -13.99 10.62
N MET A 379 -33.27 -15.06 11.33
CA MET A 379 -32.35 -16.07 10.81
C MET A 379 -32.93 -16.82 9.61
N ARG A 380 -34.24 -17.14 9.64
CA ARG A 380 -34.90 -17.80 8.49
C ARG A 380 -34.88 -16.89 7.26
N ARG A 381 -35.27 -15.62 7.42
CA ARG A 381 -35.23 -14.64 6.32
C ARG A 381 -33.84 -14.45 5.76
N ARG A 382 -32.82 -14.39 6.63
CA ARG A 382 -31.42 -14.33 6.24
C ARG A 382 -31.03 -15.55 5.40
N ALA A 383 -31.30 -16.77 5.88
CA ALA A 383 -30.98 -17.99 5.17
C ALA A 383 -31.71 -18.09 3.81
N SER A 384 -32.99 -17.70 3.76
CA SER A 384 -33.74 -17.63 2.51
C SER A 384 -33.13 -16.64 1.52
N LEU A 385 -32.67 -15.49 2.01
CA LEU A 385 -32.04 -14.47 1.15
C LEU A 385 -30.66 -14.90 0.67
N GLU A 386 -29.83 -15.51 1.53
CA GLU A 386 -28.53 -16.09 1.14
C GLU A 386 -28.71 -17.20 0.09
N ALA A 387 -29.75 -18.04 0.25
CA ALA A 387 -30.08 -19.09 -0.73
C ALA A 387 -30.64 -18.52 -2.05
N TRP A 388 -31.32 -17.37 -2.01
CA TRP A 388 -31.74 -16.67 -3.22
C TRP A 388 -30.53 -16.06 -3.93
N HIS A 389 -29.66 -15.37 -3.20
CA HIS A 389 -28.46 -14.68 -3.67
C HIS A 389 -27.18 -15.48 -3.40
N MET A 390 -27.09 -16.70 -3.93
CA MET A 390 -25.95 -17.59 -3.65
C MET A 390 -24.61 -16.98 -4.11
N ALA A 391 -24.60 -16.27 -5.24
CA ALA A 391 -23.36 -15.75 -5.82
C ALA A 391 -22.91 -14.46 -5.09
N ASP A 392 -23.85 -13.57 -4.74
CA ASP A 392 -23.54 -12.40 -3.90
C ASP A 392 -23.08 -12.85 -2.49
N THR A 393 -23.71 -13.89 -1.93
CA THR A 393 -23.31 -14.46 -0.64
C THR A 393 -21.89 -15.00 -0.68
N GLU A 394 -21.52 -15.72 -1.74
CA GLU A 394 -20.17 -16.24 -1.92
C GLU A 394 -19.15 -15.11 -2.10
N ALA A 395 -19.48 -14.08 -2.89
CA ALA A 395 -18.63 -12.90 -3.06
C ALA A 395 -18.38 -12.18 -1.72
N TRP A 396 -19.43 -12.02 -0.90
CA TRP A 396 -19.34 -11.44 0.43
C TRP A 396 -18.46 -12.28 1.37
N ARG A 397 -18.73 -13.59 1.48
CA ARG A 397 -17.96 -14.52 2.32
C ARG A 397 -16.48 -14.56 1.91
N PHE A 398 -16.21 -14.58 0.61
CA PHE A 398 -14.85 -14.62 0.08
C PHE A 398 -14.07 -13.34 0.39
N THR A 399 -14.68 -12.18 0.23
CA THR A 399 -14.06 -10.88 0.54
C THR A 399 -13.73 -10.79 2.02
N ARG A 400 -14.67 -11.19 2.87
CA ARG A 400 -14.48 -11.26 4.32
C ARG A 400 -13.33 -12.19 4.70
N ALA A 401 -13.31 -13.41 4.18
CA ALA A 401 -12.24 -14.37 4.46
C ALA A 401 -10.87 -13.86 4.00
N THR A 402 -10.80 -13.16 2.87
CA THR A 402 -9.56 -12.55 2.36
C THR A 402 -9.08 -11.43 3.28
N HIS A 403 -10.00 -10.59 3.77
CA HIS A 403 -9.69 -9.53 4.73
C HIS A 403 -9.21 -10.09 6.08
N ASP A 404 -9.91 -11.10 6.61
CA ASP A 404 -9.53 -11.80 7.84
C ASP A 404 -8.14 -12.42 7.72
N ARG A 405 -7.84 -13.05 6.58
CA ARG A 405 -6.51 -13.62 6.29
C ARG A 405 -5.43 -12.55 6.33
N ARG A 406 -5.62 -11.42 5.64
CA ARG A 406 -4.66 -10.28 5.65
C ARG A 406 -4.43 -9.74 7.05
N THR A 407 -5.49 -9.62 7.84
CA THR A 407 -5.42 -9.15 9.23
C THR A 407 -4.64 -10.13 10.11
N LEU A 408 -4.85 -11.44 9.93
CA LEU A 408 -4.13 -12.49 10.65
C LEU A 408 -2.65 -12.55 10.25
N GLU A 409 -2.34 -12.47 8.95
CA GLU A 409 -0.96 -12.40 8.44
C GLU A 409 -0.21 -11.21 9.05
N ARG A 410 -0.86 -10.03 9.11
CA ARG A 410 -0.30 -8.85 9.75
C ARG A 410 -0.03 -9.06 11.24
N LYS A 411 -1.01 -9.58 12.00
CA LYS A 411 -0.85 -9.84 13.44
C LYS A 411 0.29 -10.81 13.72
N GLN A 412 0.39 -11.89 12.93
CA GLN A 412 1.49 -12.83 13.03
C GLN A 412 2.85 -12.15 12.76
N TRP A 413 2.91 -11.29 11.74
CA TRP A 413 4.12 -10.53 11.44
C TRP A 413 4.50 -9.56 12.57
N GLU A 414 3.53 -8.83 13.12
CA GLU A 414 3.75 -7.93 14.26
C GLU A 414 4.20 -8.67 15.51
N ASP A 415 3.64 -9.84 15.79
CA ASP A 415 4.04 -10.66 16.93
C ASP A 415 5.46 -11.20 16.79
N MET A 416 5.87 -11.59 15.57
CA MET A 416 7.28 -11.90 15.26
C MET A 416 8.17 -10.66 15.41
N ALA A 417 7.71 -9.48 14.98
CA ALA A 417 8.45 -8.24 15.09
C ALA A 417 8.60 -7.74 16.54
N LYS A 418 7.63 -7.98 17.43
CA LYS A 418 7.72 -7.63 18.87
C LYS A 418 8.88 -8.33 19.58
N TYR A 419 9.27 -9.53 19.15
CA TYR A 419 10.49 -10.17 19.64
C TYR A 419 11.75 -9.36 19.30
N THR A 420 11.75 -8.63 18.18
CA THR A 420 12.82 -7.72 17.77
C THR A 420 12.72 -6.31 18.36
N GLU A 421 11.54 -5.87 18.82
CA GLU A 421 11.35 -4.51 19.38
C GLU A 421 12.03 -4.34 20.75
N LYS A 422 12.01 -5.37 21.59
CA LYS A 422 12.84 -5.42 22.81
C LYS A 422 14.34 -5.36 22.52
N GLN A 423 14.77 -5.74 21.31
CA GLN A 423 16.14 -5.58 20.82
C GLN A 423 16.36 -4.20 20.13
N ARG A 424 15.32 -3.58 19.52
CA ARG A 424 15.38 -2.23 18.90
C ARG A 424 15.67 -1.11 19.90
N LEU A 425 15.16 -1.21 21.12
CA LEU A 425 15.48 -0.24 22.20
C LEU A 425 16.98 -0.15 22.48
N ILE A 426 17.78 -1.14 22.07
CA ILE A 426 19.25 -1.16 22.20
C ILE A 426 19.95 -0.56 20.95
N SER A 427 19.28 -0.48 19.79
CA SER A 427 19.88 -0.03 18.52
C SER A 427 19.60 1.42 18.13
N ASP A 428 18.58 2.06 18.70
CA ASP A 428 18.20 3.46 18.36
C ASP A 428 19.19 4.51 18.91
N ALA A 429 20.18 4.10 19.69
CA ALA A 429 21.34 4.93 20.06
C ALA A 429 22.40 5.06 18.94
N GLY A 430 22.18 4.45 17.76
CA GLY A 430 23.22 4.17 16.77
C GLY A 430 23.42 5.18 15.61
N TRP A 431 22.75 6.32 15.57
CA TRP A 431 23.01 7.34 14.54
C TRP A 431 23.91 8.45 15.06
N MET A 432 25.24 8.25 14.95
CA MET A 432 26.22 9.33 15.08
C MET A 432 26.54 9.89 13.68
N PRO A 433 26.17 11.14 13.36
CA PRO A 433 26.59 11.81 12.13
C PRO A 433 28.10 12.09 12.21
N GLY A 434 28.90 11.14 11.74
CA GLY A 434 30.36 11.23 11.74
C GLY A 434 31.06 10.45 10.62
N MET A 435 30.34 9.82 9.69
CA MET A 435 30.98 9.28 8.49
C MET A 435 31.40 10.45 7.59
N ASN A 436 32.71 10.70 7.56
CA ASN A 436 33.41 11.76 6.84
C ASN A 436 32.94 11.96 5.39
N VAL A 437 31.89 12.75 5.16
CA VAL A 437 31.55 13.31 3.84
C VAL A 437 32.42 14.54 3.53
N THR A 438 33.20 15.04 4.48
CA THR A 438 34.07 16.22 4.30
C THR A 438 35.51 15.90 3.88
N GLY A 439 35.96 14.65 4.02
CA GLY A 439 37.35 14.26 3.70
C GLY A 439 37.66 14.30 2.19
N GLY A 440 36.71 13.88 1.35
CA GLY A 440 36.88 13.87 -0.10
C GLY A 440 36.92 15.26 -0.73
N ASN A 441 36.16 16.21 -0.18
CA ASN A 441 36.13 17.58 -0.70
C ASN A 441 37.34 18.40 -0.25
N ARG A 442 37.87 18.19 0.98
CA ARG A 442 39.11 18.87 1.41
C ARG A 442 40.34 18.42 0.62
N ARG A 443 40.40 17.14 0.23
CA ARG A 443 41.51 16.62 -0.61
C ARG A 443 41.46 17.19 -2.04
N LYS A 444 40.27 17.25 -2.64
CA LYS A 444 40.08 17.88 -3.97
C LYS A 444 40.28 19.40 -3.95
N GLU A 445 39.96 20.07 -2.85
CA GLU A 445 40.20 21.51 -2.69
C GLU A 445 41.69 21.81 -2.43
N ALA A 446 42.40 20.95 -1.71
CA ALA A 446 43.85 21.03 -1.52
C ALA A 446 44.61 20.75 -2.84
N GLU A 447 44.18 19.75 -3.62
CA GLU A 447 44.73 19.46 -4.95
C GLU A 447 44.47 20.59 -5.96
N ARG A 448 43.29 21.24 -5.89
CA ARG A 448 43.00 22.44 -6.69
C ARG A 448 43.83 23.67 -6.28
N LYS A 449 44.09 23.85 -4.98
CA LYS A 449 44.93 24.95 -4.49
C LYS A 449 46.42 24.72 -4.76
N ALA A 450 46.87 23.47 -4.83
CA ALA A 450 48.23 23.12 -5.25
C ALA A 450 48.43 23.36 -6.76
N LYS A 451 47.47 22.94 -7.61
CA LYS A 451 47.51 23.18 -9.07
C LYS A 451 47.32 24.63 -9.51
N ALA A 452 46.95 25.53 -8.60
CA ALA A 452 46.81 26.97 -8.89
C ALA A 452 48.04 27.78 -8.43
N ARG A 453 49.07 27.11 -7.91
CA ARG A 453 50.34 27.72 -7.45
C ARG A 453 51.56 27.27 -8.26
N ASP A 454 51.36 26.39 -9.24
CA ASP A 454 52.24 26.19 -10.40
C ASP A 454 51.60 26.89 -11.60
#